data_AF-A0A7W1UMT6-F1
#
_entry.id   AF-A0A7W1UMT6-F1
#
_cell.length_a   1.000
_cell.length_b   1.000
_cell.length_c   1.000
_cell.angle_alpha   90.00
_cell.angle_beta   90.00
_cell.angle_gamma   90.00
#
_symmetry.space_group_name_H-M   'P 1'
#
loop_
_entity.id
_entity.type
_entity.pdbx_description
1 polymer ?
#
loop_
_entity_poly.entity_id
_entity_poly.type
_entity_poly.pdbx_seq_one_letter_code
_entity_poly.pdbx_strand_id
1 'polypeptide(L)'
;TLFDLQETTAKIRNRTDHLKGVKIGIMGCIVNGPGEMADADYGYVGTGIDKITLYKGREVVERNVHSDKAVDALIELIKKHGDWVEKENA
;
A
#
# COMPACT_ATOMS: atom_id res chain seq x y z
N THR A 1 11.64 -3.09 -15.94
CA THR A 1 12.16 -3.62 -14.65
C THR A 1 11.14 -4.59 -14.10
N LEU A 2 11.53 -5.60 -13.31
CA LEU A 2 10.67 -6.71 -12.82
C LEU A 2 9.55 -6.31 -11.84
N PHE A 3 9.27 -5.01 -11.72
CA PHE A 3 8.21 -4.46 -10.89
C PHE A 3 7.76 -3.13 -11.49
N ASP A 4 6.52 -3.05 -11.96
CA ASP A 4 5.92 -1.84 -12.51
C ASP A 4 5.43 -0.91 -11.39
N LEU A 5 6.38 -0.49 -10.55
CA LEU A 5 6.12 0.36 -9.39
C LEU A 5 5.37 1.65 -9.77
N GLN A 6 5.65 2.20 -10.96
CA GLN A 6 4.94 3.37 -11.46
C GLN A 6 3.46 3.08 -11.69
N GLU A 7 3.13 1.95 -12.31
CA GLU A 7 1.74 1.56 -12.56
C GLU A 7 1.02 1.27 -11.24
N THR A 8 1.65 0.51 -10.34
CA THR A 8 1.08 0.23 -9.01
C THR A 8 0.86 1.50 -8.21
N THR A 9 1.82 2.41 -8.22
CA THR A 9 1.71 3.71 -7.54
C THR A 9 0.56 4.53 -8.11
N ALA A 10 0.42 4.57 -9.44
CA ALA A 10 -0.69 5.24 -10.10
C ALA A 10 -2.04 4.61 -9.72
N LYS A 11 -2.13 3.27 -9.68
CA LYS A 11 -3.35 2.54 -9.26
C LYS A 11 -3.72 2.86 -7.82
N ILE A 12 -2.78 2.74 -6.88
CA ILE A 12 -3.00 3.04 -5.46
C ILE A 12 -3.44 4.48 -5.33
N ARG A 13 -2.69 5.43 -5.91
CA ARG A 13 -3.03 6.85 -5.85
C ARG A 13 -4.42 7.12 -6.43
N ASN A 14 -4.78 6.58 -7.58
CA ASN A 14 -6.10 6.79 -8.17
C ASN A 14 -7.23 6.27 -7.26
N ARG A 15 -6.99 5.13 -6.60
CA ARG A 15 -7.93 4.52 -5.65
C ARG A 15 -8.00 5.27 -4.33
N THR A 16 -6.93 5.90 -3.86
CA THR A 16 -6.85 6.53 -2.53
C THR A 16 -6.75 8.05 -2.56
N ASP A 17 -6.82 8.69 -3.73
CA ASP A 17 -6.70 10.16 -3.92
C ASP A 17 -7.69 10.97 -3.06
N HIS A 18 -8.86 10.39 -2.81
CA HIS A 18 -9.91 10.99 -2.00
C HIS A 18 -9.67 10.87 -0.48
N LEU A 19 -8.76 10.00 -0.05
CA LEU A 19 -8.43 9.81 1.37
C LEU A 19 -7.51 10.95 1.83
N LYS A 20 -8.09 11.93 2.55
CA LYS A 20 -7.31 13.02 3.15
C LYS A 20 -6.75 12.58 4.51
N GLY A 21 -5.43 12.66 4.66
CA GLY A 21 -4.74 12.40 5.92
C GLY A 21 -4.17 10.99 6.07
N VAL A 22 -4.37 10.10 5.10
CA VAL A 22 -3.77 8.75 5.10
C VAL A 22 -2.45 8.76 4.34
N LYS A 23 -1.34 8.47 5.01
CA LYS A 23 -0.01 8.36 4.41
C LYS A 23 0.26 6.91 4.00
N ILE A 24 0.44 6.66 2.71
CA ILE A 24 0.74 5.33 2.17
C ILE A 24 2.17 5.34 1.61
N GLY A 25 3.06 4.54 2.20
CA GLY A 25 4.41 4.30 1.71
C GLY A 25 4.43 3.18 0.68
N ILE A 26 5.04 3.39 -0.48
CA ILE A 26 5.14 2.38 -1.54
C ILE A 26 6.62 2.14 -1.85
N MET A 27 7.09 0.90 -1.71
CA MET A 27 8.48 0.51 -1.92
C MET A 27 8.57 -0.68 -2.86
N GLY A 28 9.33 -0.54 -3.96
CA GLY A 28 9.54 -1.61 -4.94
C GLY A 28 10.46 -2.74 -4.46
N CYS A 29 11.20 -2.54 -3.37
CA CYS A 29 12.02 -3.58 -2.77
C CYS A 29 12.32 -3.26 -1.30
N ILE A 30 12.47 -4.30 -0.47
CA ILE A 30 12.75 -4.21 0.98
C ILE A 30 14.14 -3.60 1.33
N VAL A 31 15.02 -3.39 0.35
CA VAL A 31 16.43 -2.99 0.58
C VAL A 31 16.56 -1.64 1.29
N ASN A 32 15.60 -0.74 1.10
CA ASN A 32 15.43 0.45 1.93
C ASN A 32 14.41 0.09 3.02
N GLY A 33 14.91 -0.32 4.19
CA GLY A 33 14.11 -0.96 5.22
C GLY A 33 12.89 -0.14 5.73
N PRO A 34 12.04 -0.76 6.56
CA PRO A 34 10.80 -0.15 7.06
C PRO A 34 10.99 1.12 7.92
N GLY A 35 12.23 1.49 8.26
CA GLY A 35 12.55 2.72 9.01
C GLY A 35 12.16 4.01 8.29
N GLU A 36 12.28 4.06 6.96
CA GLU A 36 11.85 5.22 6.15
C GLU A 36 10.32 5.32 6.04
N MET A 37 9.59 4.22 6.29
CA MET A 37 8.13 4.19 6.35
C MET A 37 7.59 4.37 7.77
N ALA A 38 8.42 4.71 8.75
CA ALA A 38 7.99 4.84 10.14
C ALA A 38 6.88 5.88 10.34
N ASP A 39 6.77 6.83 9.43
CA ASP A 39 5.77 7.91 9.39
C ASP A 39 4.55 7.60 8.52
N ALA A 40 4.53 6.46 7.82
CA ALA A 40 3.41 6.05 6.98
C ALA A 40 2.37 5.28 7.81
N ASP A 41 1.09 5.55 7.57
CA ASP A 41 -0.01 4.80 8.18
C ASP A 41 -0.12 3.40 7.57
N TYR A 42 0.18 3.29 6.27
CA TYR A 42 0.14 2.03 5.52
C TYR A 42 1.37 1.86 4.64
N GLY A 43 1.81 0.62 4.45
CA GLY A 43 2.96 0.28 3.62
C GLY A 43 2.63 -0.77 2.56
N TYR A 44 3.11 -0.56 1.34
CA TYR A 44 3.09 -1.51 0.23
C TYR A 44 4.52 -1.82 -0.17
N VAL A 45 5.03 -3.00 0.19
CA VAL A 45 6.46 -3.34 0.02
C VAL A 45 6.62 -4.60 -0.83
N GLY A 46 7.35 -4.48 -1.93
CA GLY A 46 7.78 -5.62 -2.74
C GLY A 46 8.84 -6.45 -2.01
N THR A 47 8.54 -7.72 -1.72
CA THR A 47 9.46 -8.67 -1.07
C THR A 47 9.98 -9.75 -2.03
N GLY A 48 9.47 -9.80 -3.26
CA GLY A 48 9.92 -10.71 -4.31
C GLY A 48 9.15 -10.45 -5.62
N ILE A 49 9.41 -11.29 -6.63
CA ILE A 49 8.68 -11.25 -7.90
C ILE A 49 7.19 -11.48 -7.62
N ASP A 50 6.36 -10.52 -8.03
CA ASP A 50 4.91 -10.48 -7.79
C ASP A 50 4.45 -10.66 -6.34
N LYS A 51 5.35 -10.46 -5.37
CA LYS A 51 5.06 -10.65 -3.95
C LYS A 51 5.15 -9.34 -3.19
N ILE A 52 4.05 -9.02 -2.51
CA ILE A 52 3.88 -7.83 -1.71
C ILE A 52 3.65 -8.20 -0.26
N THR A 53 4.17 -7.37 0.62
CA THR A 53 3.83 -7.37 2.03
C THR A 53 3.18 -6.03 2.36
N LEU A 54 2.02 -6.10 3.02
CA LEU A 54 1.25 -4.95 3.46
C LEU A 54 1.52 -4.67 4.93
N TYR A 55 1.71 -3.40 5.26
CA TYR A 55 2.00 -2.92 6.61
C TYR A 55 0.93 -1.93 7.07
N LYS A 56 0.67 -1.89 8.38
CA LYS A 56 0.04 -0.77 9.06
C LYS A 56 1.04 -0.17 10.03
N GLY A 57 1.49 1.06 9.76
CA GLY A 57 2.63 1.64 10.46
C GLY A 57 3.85 0.73 10.33
N ARG A 58 4.28 0.14 11.45
CA ARG A 58 5.42 -0.78 11.54
C ARG A 58 5.02 -2.25 11.59
N GLU A 59 3.73 -2.56 11.68
CA GLU A 59 3.24 -3.92 11.82
C GLU A 59 2.94 -4.53 10.46
N VAL A 60 3.34 -5.79 10.27
CA VAL A 60 3.02 -6.56 9.06
C VAL A 60 1.62 -7.12 9.21
N VAL A 61 0.70 -6.72 8.33
CA VAL A 61 -0.68 -7.22 8.34
C VAL A 61 -0.88 -8.36 7.36
N GLU A 62 -0.34 -8.24 6.14
CA GLU A 62 -0.38 -9.33 5.15
C GLU A 62 0.99 -9.56 4.49
N ARG A 63 1.33 -10.82 4.22
CA ARG A 63 2.62 -11.25 3.63
C ARG A 63 2.38 -12.07 2.38
N ASN A 64 3.29 -11.94 1.42
CA ASN A 64 3.29 -12.72 0.17
C ASN A 64 1.99 -12.56 -0.64
N VAL A 65 1.36 -11.40 -0.57
CA VAL A 65 0.18 -11.06 -1.37
C VAL A 65 0.62 -10.89 -2.82
N HIS A 66 -0.13 -11.46 -3.77
CA HIS A 66 0.17 -11.29 -5.19
C HIS A 66 0.03 -9.82 -5.59
N SER A 67 0.96 -9.28 -6.38
CA SER A 67 0.98 -7.89 -6.84
C SER A 67 -0.38 -7.42 -7.38
N ASP A 68 -1.04 -8.26 -8.20
CA ASP A 68 -2.38 -8.02 -8.77
C ASP A 68 -3.48 -7.84 -7.72
N LYS A 69 -3.40 -8.52 -6.57
CA LYS A 69 -4.41 -8.45 -5.50
C LYS A 69 -4.01 -7.52 -4.37
N ALA A 70 -2.73 -7.13 -4.32
CA ALA A 70 -2.19 -6.36 -3.21
C ALA A 70 -2.77 -4.94 -3.14
N VAL A 71 -3.16 -4.35 -4.27
CA VAL A 71 -3.83 -3.05 -4.29
C VAL A 71 -5.21 -3.13 -3.64
N ASP A 72 -6.02 -4.12 -4.01
CA ASP A 72 -7.32 -4.36 -3.39
C ASP A 72 -7.19 -4.72 -1.91
N ALA A 73 -6.22 -5.58 -1.57
CA ALA A 73 -5.96 -5.94 -0.18
C ALA A 73 -5.53 -4.73 0.68
N LEU A 74 -4.76 -3.79 0.11
CA LEU A 74 -4.41 -2.53 0.77
C LEU A 74 -5.66 -1.66 1.03
N ILE A 75 -6.56 -1.56 0.05
CA ILE A 75 -7.81 -0.81 0.19
C ILE A 75 -8.70 -1.43 1.28
N GLU A 76 -8.84 -2.75 1.26
CA GLU A 76 -9.61 -3.49 2.27
C GLU A 76 -8.99 -3.34 3.66
N LEU A 77 -7.66 -3.28 3.76
CA LEU A 77 -6.95 -3.01 5.00
C LEU A 77 -7.30 -1.63 5.56
N ILE A 78 -7.23 -0.59 4.72
CA ILE A 78 -7.59 0.79 5.10
C ILE A 78 -9.04 0.86 5.57
N LYS A 79 -9.97 0.20 4.86
CA LYS A 79 -11.39 0.10 5.25
C LYS A 79 -11.58 -0.60 6.59
N LYS A 80 -10.92 -1.73 6.81
CA LYS A 80 -11.01 -2.50 8.07
C LYS A 80 -10.56 -1.69 9.28
N HIS A 81 -9.66 -0.74 9.08
CA HIS A 81 -9.16 0.13 10.14
C HIS A 81 -9.95 1.44 10.31
N GLY A 82 -10.95 1.69 9.46
CA GLY A 82 -11.81 2.87 9.56
C GLY A 82 -11.19 4.15 9.00
N ASP A 83 -10.03 4.06 8.34
CA ASP A 83 -9.36 5.19 7.69
C ASP A 83 -9.88 5.44 6.27
N TRP A 84 -10.78 4.57 5.79
CA TRP A 84 -11.42 4.73 4.49
C TRP A 84 -12.57 5.73 4.58
N VAL A 85 -12.48 6.79 3.80
CA VAL A 85 -13.55 7.76 3.59
C VAL A 85 -14.14 7.44 2.23
N GLU A 86 -15.46 7.27 2.13
CA GLU A 86 -16.08 7.10 0.81
C GLU A 86 -15.86 8.36 -0.03
N LYS A 87 -15.51 8.18 -1.30
CA LYS A 87 -15.43 9.29 -2.25
C LYS A 87 -16.82 9.92 -2.30
N GLU A 88 -16.95 11.17 -1.86
CA GLU A 88 -18.18 11.92 -2.05
C GLU A 88 -18.51 11.89 -3.54
N ASN A 89 -19.62 11.23 -3.88
CA ASN A 89 -20.16 11.25 -5.23
C ASN A 89 -20.61 12.69 -5.49
N ALA A 90 -19.79 13.44 -6.22
CA ALA A 90 -20.20 14.72 -6.79
C ALA A 90 -21.23 14.49 -7.91
#